data_AF-A0A510JI60-F1
#
_entry.id   AF-A0A510JI60-F1
#
_cell.length_a   1.000
_cell.length_b   1.000
_cell.length_c   1.000
_cell.angle_alpha   90.00
_cell.angle_beta   90.00
_cell.angle_gamma   90.00
#
_symmetry.space_group_name_H-M   'P 1'
#
loop_
_entity.id
_entity.type
_entity.pdbx_description
1 polymer ?
#
loop_
_entity_poly.entity_id
_entity_poly.type
_entity_poly.pdbx_seq_one_letter_code
_entity_poly.pdbx_strand_id
1 'polypeptide(L)'
;MCRIGNLKNEGKNIMLKTPFGNIRMFLDKKEVEFNFFKIQNSKSFLKTETYLLKYEFKKEKSDKIKKHFLKCILETNCEYESFVETGERLEAISFEVNRGKLTIGTTSGLSMAEVDGNNNDFDVEYLENGIEIVIFEKTRNQIFSFGVSFLENVNVENEVQTWLAADYAINLKERVNKCQN
;
A
#
# COMPACT_ATOMS: atom_id res chain seq x y z
N MET A 1 25.64 0.68 5.00
CA MET A 1 24.36 0.42 4.30
C MET A 1 23.72 -0.82 4.92
N CYS A 2 22.65 -0.66 5.69
CA CYS A 2 21.91 -1.81 6.24
C CYS A 2 21.01 -2.41 5.15
N ARG A 3 21.34 -3.61 4.67
CA ARG A 3 20.40 -4.48 3.94
C ARG A 3 19.46 -5.09 4.97
N ILE A 4 18.28 -4.51 5.14
CA ILE A 4 17.14 -5.26 5.66
C ILE A 4 16.57 -5.98 4.43
N GLY A 5 16.48 -7.32 4.50
CA GLY A 5 16.28 -8.23 3.37
C GLY A 5 15.30 -7.75 2.29
N ASN A 6 15.63 -8.03 1.03
CA ASN A 6 14.79 -7.84 -0.16
C ASN A 6 14.24 -6.43 -0.45
N LEU A 7 14.59 -5.39 0.31
CA LEU A 7 14.12 -4.02 0.08
C LEU A 7 15.25 -3.14 -0.45
N LYS A 8 15.08 -2.57 -1.65
CA LYS A 8 15.95 -1.51 -2.17
C LYS A 8 15.26 -0.16 -1.94
N ASN A 9 15.86 0.70 -1.12
CA ASN A 9 15.39 2.08 -0.94
C ASN A 9 15.62 2.88 -2.23
N GLU A 10 14.54 3.43 -2.79
CA GLU A 10 14.60 4.27 -3.99
C GLU A 10 14.46 5.77 -3.64
N GLY A 11 14.25 6.12 -2.36
CA GLY A 11 14.23 7.49 -1.85
C GLY A 11 12.83 8.01 -1.49
N LYS A 12 12.74 9.34 -1.35
CA LYS A 12 11.49 10.09 -1.17
C LYS A 12 11.06 10.70 -2.50
N ASN A 13 9.79 10.59 -2.83
CA ASN A 13 9.21 11.21 -4.01
C ASN A 13 7.71 11.49 -3.78
N ILE A 14 7.13 12.36 -4.58
CA ILE A 14 5.69 12.61 -4.62
C ILE A 14 4.95 11.57 -5.50
N MET A 15 5.70 10.79 -6.28
CA MET A 15 5.14 9.94 -7.32
C MET A 15 5.95 8.66 -7.53
N LEU A 16 5.24 7.55 -7.72
CA LEU A 16 5.77 6.30 -8.26
C LEU A 16 5.20 6.11 -9.68
N LYS A 17 6.08 6.07 -10.69
CA LYS A 17 5.69 5.83 -12.08
C LYS A 17 5.48 4.33 -12.31
N THR A 18 4.40 3.98 -13.01
CA THR A 18 4.11 2.63 -13.47
C THR A 18 3.76 2.65 -14.96
N PRO A 19 3.75 1.50 -15.66
CA PRO A 19 3.27 1.42 -17.04
C PRO A 19 1.80 1.84 -17.21
N PHE A 20 1.01 1.83 -16.13
CA PHE A 20 -0.44 2.06 -16.17
C PHE A 20 -0.85 3.46 -15.69
N GLY A 21 0.12 4.29 -15.27
CA GLY A 21 -0.13 5.59 -14.67
C GLY A 21 0.76 5.83 -13.45
N ASN A 22 0.44 6.89 -12.72
CA ASN A 22 1.23 7.34 -11.59
C ASN A 22 0.53 7.01 -10.27
N ILE A 23 1.25 6.42 -9.33
CA ILE A 23 0.77 6.33 -7.95
C ILE A 23 1.18 7.58 -7.19
N ARG A 24 0.19 8.26 -6.61
CA ARG A 24 0.34 9.53 -5.89
C ARG A 24 -0.36 9.43 -4.53
N MET A 25 0.13 10.19 -3.55
CA MET A 25 -0.47 10.28 -2.23
C MET A 25 -0.93 11.68 -1.90
N PHE A 26 -2.09 11.78 -1.23
CA PHE A 26 -2.66 13.04 -0.79
C PHE A 26 -3.06 12.94 0.67
N LEU A 27 -2.61 13.88 1.49
CA LEU A 27 -3.17 14.09 2.82
C LEU A 27 -4.20 15.22 2.74
N ASP A 28 -5.44 14.91 3.05
CA ASP A 28 -6.63 15.73 2.84
C ASP A 28 -6.78 16.14 1.36
N LYS A 29 -6.25 17.32 1.00
CA LYS A 29 -6.28 17.87 -0.37
C LYS A 29 -4.89 18.22 -0.89
N LYS A 30 -3.85 17.96 -0.11
CA LYS A 30 -2.47 18.33 -0.43
C LYS A 30 -1.70 17.08 -0.82
N GLU A 31 -1.04 17.13 -1.97
CA GLU A 31 -0.09 16.09 -2.37
C GLU A 31 1.08 16.01 -1.38
N VAL A 32 1.50 14.80 -1.05
CA VAL A 32 2.55 14.54 -0.07
C VAL A 32 3.64 13.64 -0.62
N GLU A 33 4.86 13.86 -0.11
CA GLU A 33 5.98 12.95 -0.35
C GLU A 33 5.81 11.66 0.46
N PHE A 34 6.26 10.56 -0.11
CA PHE A 34 6.36 9.26 0.54
C PHE A 34 7.71 8.61 0.23
N ASN A 35 8.12 7.70 1.10
CA ASN A 35 9.26 6.83 0.82
C ASN A 35 8.77 5.62 0.05
N PHE A 36 9.51 5.15 -0.94
CA PHE A 36 9.18 3.92 -1.64
C PHE A 36 10.40 3.01 -1.77
N PHE A 37 10.13 1.71 -1.67
CA PHE A 37 11.13 0.66 -1.66
C PHE A 37 10.75 -0.37 -2.70
N LYS A 38 11.64 -0.62 -3.66
CA LYS A 38 11.42 -1.70 -4.62
C LYS A 38 11.64 -3.04 -3.90
N ILE A 39 10.67 -3.93 -3.98
CA ILE A 39 10.80 -5.29 -3.48
C ILE A 39 11.65 -6.07 -4.49
N GLN A 40 12.83 -6.48 -4.07
CA GLN A 40 13.63 -7.45 -4.80
C GLN A 40 13.03 -8.83 -4.52
N ASN A 41 12.15 -9.29 -5.40
CA ASN A 41 11.54 -10.60 -5.31
C ASN A 41 12.61 -11.69 -5.46
N SER A 42 13.09 -12.22 -4.34
CA SER A 42 13.98 -13.39 -4.32
C SER A 42 13.22 -14.71 -4.56
N LYS A 43 11.88 -14.65 -4.58
CA LYS A 43 11.01 -15.81 -4.83
C LYS A 43 10.62 -15.86 -6.30
N SER A 44 10.94 -16.97 -6.96
CA SER A 44 10.78 -17.19 -8.41
C SER A 44 9.35 -17.10 -8.95
N PHE A 45 8.33 -17.12 -8.07
CA PHE A 45 6.92 -17.15 -8.48
C PHE A 45 6.26 -15.78 -8.60
N LEU A 46 6.79 -14.71 -7.97
CA LEU A 46 6.25 -13.36 -8.11
C LEU A 46 6.99 -12.63 -9.24
N LYS A 47 6.42 -12.71 -10.45
CA LYS A 47 6.97 -12.04 -11.65
C LYS A 47 6.53 -10.57 -11.76
N THR A 48 5.98 -10.01 -10.70
CA THR A 48 5.44 -8.65 -10.66
C THR A 48 6.52 -7.63 -10.30
N GLU A 49 6.36 -6.41 -10.79
CA GLU A 49 7.07 -5.26 -10.23
C GLU A 49 6.34 -4.78 -9.00
N THR A 50 7.02 -4.77 -7.85
CA THR A 50 6.38 -4.53 -6.55
C THR A 50 7.15 -3.52 -5.73
N TYR A 51 6.40 -2.63 -5.08
CA TYR A 51 6.89 -1.54 -4.26
C TYR A 51 6.15 -1.50 -2.93
N LEU A 52 6.89 -1.18 -1.88
CA LEU A 52 6.34 -0.80 -0.59
C LEU A 52 6.47 0.72 -0.43
N LEU A 53 5.35 1.40 -0.29
CA LEU A 53 5.27 2.84 -0.10
C LEU A 53 4.97 3.12 1.37
N LYS A 54 5.59 4.18 1.92
CA LYS A 54 5.48 4.54 3.34
C LYS A 54 5.31 6.04 3.52
N TYR A 55 4.22 6.40 4.17
CA TYR A 55 3.92 7.74 4.62
C TYR A 55 4.04 7.85 6.14
N GLU A 56 4.86 8.78 6.62
CA GLU A 56 5.02 9.04 8.06
C GLU A 56 4.02 10.13 8.47
N PHE A 57 2.94 9.73 9.14
CA PHE A 57 1.97 10.67 9.68
C PHE A 57 2.45 11.21 11.03
N LYS A 58 2.59 12.53 11.10
CA LYS A 58 2.93 13.26 12.33
C LYS A 58 1.76 14.14 12.70
N LYS A 59 1.18 13.86 13.87
CA LYS A 59 0.10 14.63 14.42
C LYS A 59 0.61 15.93 15.00
N GLU A 60 0.08 17.05 14.53
CA GLU A 60 0.36 18.36 15.10
C GLU A 60 -0.51 18.61 16.34
N LYS A 61 -0.10 19.54 17.20
CA LYS A 61 -0.87 19.88 18.41
C LYS A 61 -2.25 20.44 18.09
N SER A 62 -2.43 21.06 16.93
CA SER A 62 -3.69 21.58 16.40
C SER A 62 -4.65 20.49 15.91
N ASP A 63 -4.15 19.31 15.57
CA ASP A 63 -4.94 18.23 14.93
C ASP A 63 -5.73 17.37 15.94
N LYS A 64 -5.74 17.75 17.22
CA LYS A 64 -6.37 16.96 18.30
C LYS A 64 -7.87 16.70 18.13
N ILE A 65 -8.55 17.48 17.28
CA ILE A 65 -10.00 17.41 17.04
C ILE A 65 -10.29 17.27 15.53
N LYS A 66 -9.28 16.97 14.71
CA LYS A 66 -9.44 16.89 13.26
C LYS A 66 -9.20 15.46 12.76
N LYS A 67 -10.16 14.94 11.98
CA LYS A 67 -9.94 13.76 11.14
C LYS A 67 -9.13 14.15 9.90
N HIS A 68 -8.21 13.27 9.50
CA HIS A 68 -7.46 13.42 8.26
C HIS A 68 -7.73 12.26 7.31
N PHE A 69 -7.51 12.50 6.02
CA PHE A 69 -7.78 11.51 4.98
C PHE A 69 -6.51 11.32 4.14
N LEU A 70 -5.88 10.15 4.24
CA LEU A 70 -4.69 9.83 3.45
C LEU A 70 -5.09 8.96 2.26
N LYS A 71 -5.06 9.53 1.06
CA LYS A 71 -5.34 8.82 -0.18
C LYS A 71 -4.07 8.30 -0.81
N CYS A 72 -4.10 7.09 -1.33
CA CYS A 72 -3.12 6.51 -2.25
C CYS A 72 -3.87 6.11 -3.52
N ILE A 73 -3.62 6.81 -4.62
CA ILE A 73 -4.43 6.70 -5.84
C ILE A 73 -3.58 6.39 -7.08
N LEU A 74 -4.20 5.72 -8.03
CA LEU A 74 -3.77 5.63 -9.41
C LEU A 74 -4.30 6.83 -10.20
N GLU A 75 -3.39 7.66 -10.69
CA GLU A 75 -3.69 8.72 -11.64
C GLU A 75 -3.28 8.27 -13.05
N THR A 76 -4.27 8.11 -13.92
CA THR A 76 -4.06 7.64 -15.29
C THR A 76 -5.06 8.26 -16.26
N ASN A 77 -4.66 8.34 -17.53
CA ASN A 77 -5.53 8.73 -18.63
C ASN A 77 -6.05 7.50 -19.42
N CYS A 78 -5.67 6.29 -18.99
CA CYS A 78 -6.17 5.06 -19.58
C CYS A 78 -7.55 4.71 -19.01
N GLU A 79 -8.40 4.09 -19.83
CA GLU A 79 -9.59 3.42 -19.32
C GLU A 79 -9.17 2.19 -18.50
N TYR A 80 -9.90 1.94 -17.41
CA TYR A 80 -9.66 0.81 -16.53
C TYR A 80 -10.95 0.33 -15.87
N GLU A 81 -10.97 -0.93 -15.48
CA GLU A 81 -11.95 -1.45 -14.53
C GLU A 81 -11.29 -1.60 -13.16
N SER A 82 -12.01 -1.24 -12.09
CA SER A 82 -11.52 -1.42 -10.72
C SER A 82 -12.43 -2.35 -9.92
N PHE A 83 -11.81 -3.15 -9.06
CA PHE A 83 -12.51 -4.06 -8.18
C PHE A 83 -11.73 -4.27 -6.88
N VAL A 84 -12.48 -4.52 -5.81
CA VAL A 84 -11.93 -4.74 -4.48
C VAL A 84 -11.45 -6.19 -4.35
N GLU A 85 -10.25 -6.38 -3.82
CA GLU A 85 -9.65 -7.67 -3.51
C GLU A 85 -9.28 -7.73 -2.03
N THR A 86 -10.15 -8.29 -1.20
CA THR A 86 -9.90 -8.42 0.25
C THR A 86 -9.12 -9.68 0.60
N GLY A 87 -8.24 -9.58 1.60
CA GLY A 87 -7.61 -10.72 2.27
C GLY A 87 -7.77 -10.62 3.80
N GLU A 88 -7.23 -11.58 4.56
CA GLU A 88 -7.40 -11.62 6.02
C GLU A 88 -7.03 -10.29 6.72
N ARG A 89 -5.85 -9.74 6.41
CA ARG A 89 -5.34 -8.48 6.97
C ARG A 89 -5.04 -7.43 5.88
N LEU A 90 -5.57 -7.64 4.69
CA LEU A 90 -5.28 -6.85 3.49
C LEU A 90 -6.57 -6.23 2.96
N GLU A 91 -6.60 -4.91 2.94
CA GLU A 91 -7.55 -4.12 2.16
C GLU A 91 -6.87 -3.77 0.85
N ALA A 92 -7.39 -4.22 -0.30
CA ALA A 92 -6.78 -3.92 -1.59
C ALA A 92 -7.81 -3.63 -2.68
N ILE A 93 -7.39 -2.82 -3.63
CA ILE A 93 -8.11 -2.52 -4.87
C ILE A 93 -7.20 -2.80 -6.05
N SER A 94 -7.75 -3.44 -7.06
CA SER A 94 -7.08 -3.73 -8.32
C SER A 94 -7.67 -2.97 -9.47
N PHE A 95 -6.82 -2.69 -10.45
CA PHE A 95 -7.12 -1.99 -11.69
C PHE A 95 -6.67 -2.88 -12.84
N GLU A 96 -7.61 -3.26 -13.70
CA GLU A 96 -7.31 -3.87 -14.99
C GLU A 96 -7.22 -2.77 -16.04
N VAL A 97 -6.01 -2.59 -16.59
CA VAL A 97 -5.69 -1.54 -17.55
C VAL A 97 -5.11 -2.21 -18.79
N ASN A 98 -5.83 -2.15 -19.90
CA ASN A 98 -5.50 -2.91 -21.12
C ASN A 98 -5.41 -4.44 -20.85
N ARG A 99 -4.21 -5.03 -20.98
CA ARG A 99 -3.91 -6.43 -20.64
C ARG A 99 -3.08 -6.55 -19.35
N GLY A 100 -2.99 -5.47 -18.58
CA GLY A 100 -2.21 -5.41 -17.36
C GLY A 100 -3.11 -5.33 -16.13
N LYS A 101 -2.52 -5.61 -14.97
CA LYS A 101 -3.17 -5.44 -13.68
C LYS A 101 -2.25 -4.69 -12.74
N LEU A 102 -2.81 -3.79 -11.95
CA LEU A 102 -2.15 -3.09 -10.86
C LEU A 102 -3.00 -3.24 -9.60
N THR A 103 -2.37 -3.58 -8.47
CA THR A 103 -3.02 -3.64 -7.16
C THR A 103 -2.40 -2.61 -6.23
N ILE A 104 -3.24 -1.86 -5.52
CA ILE A 104 -2.87 -1.05 -4.36
C ILE A 104 -3.48 -1.73 -3.14
N GLY A 105 -2.65 -2.08 -2.16
CA GLY A 105 -3.07 -2.69 -0.91
C GLY A 105 -2.59 -1.92 0.32
N THR A 106 -3.30 -2.04 1.43
CA THR A 106 -2.88 -1.58 2.75
C THR A 106 -3.33 -2.55 3.85
N THR A 107 -2.75 -2.45 5.04
CA THR A 107 -3.19 -3.21 6.21
C THR A 107 -4.60 -2.78 6.63
N SER A 108 -5.43 -3.75 7.01
CA SER A 108 -6.77 -3.48 7.53
C SER A 108 -6.74 -2.66 8.82
N GLY A 109 -7.72 -1.75 8.97
CA GLY A 109 -8.00 -1.06 10.24
C GLY A 109 -8.46 -2.01 11.35
N LEU A 110 -8.90 -3.23 10.99
CA LEU A 110 -9.29 -4.28 11.92
C LEU A 110 -8.09 -5.13 12.35
N SER A 111 -7.18 -4.58 13.15
CA SER A 111 -6.32 -5.45 13.99
C SER A 111 -7.14 -5.90 15.19
N MET A 112 -7.13 -7.20 15.49
CA MET A 112 -7.76 -7.73 16.70
C MET A 112 -7.16 -7.04 17.93
N ALA A 113 -7.92 -6.07 18.46
CA ALA A 113 -7.62 -5.27 19.64
C ALA A 113 -7.09 -6.11 20.82
N GLU A 114 -7.54 -7.36 20.92
CA GLU A 114 -7.30 -8.25 22.05
C GLU A 114 -5.96 -9.00 22.01
N VAL A 115 -5.25 -9.04 20.87
CA VAL A 115 -4.01 -9.82 20.74
C VAL A 115 -2.76 -8.94 20.63
N ASP A 116 -2.84 -7.82 19.92
CA ASP A 116 -1.65 -6.99 19.61
C ASP A 116 -1.59 -5.65 20.39
N GLY A 117 -2.59 -5.37 21.24
CA GLY A 117 -2.70 -4.09 21.98
C GLY A 117 -2.80 -2.85 21.08
N ASN A 118 -2.99 -3.08 19.78
CA ASN A 118 -3.03 -2.07 18.74
C ASN A 118 -4.49 -1.97 18.26
N ASN A 119 -5.26 -1.05 18.84
CA ASN A 119 -6.42 -0.52 18.15
C ASN A 119 -5.87 0.39 17.07
N ASN A 120 -5.89 -0.07 15.81
CA ASN A 120 -5.66 0.82 14.70
C ASN A 120 -6.76 1.90 14.76
N ASP A 121 -6.42 3.11 15.20
CA ASP A 121 -7.33 4.26 15.28
C ASP A 121 -7.62 4.84 13.86
N PHE A 122 -7.73 3.99 12.85
CA PHE A 122 -8.00 4.38 11.47
C PHE A 122 -8.87 3.35 10.75
N ASP A 123 -9.68 3.83 9.82
CA ASP A 123 -10.47 3.00 8.91
C ASP A 123 -9.91 3.09 7.49
N VAL A 124 -10.37 2.18 6.62
CA VAL A 124 -9.99 2.13 5.21
C VAL A 124 -11.26 2.22 4.36
N GLU A 125 -11.26 3.12 3.38
CA GLU A 125 -12.32 3.30 2.39
C GLU A 125 -11.77 3.08 0.97
N TYR A 126 -12.61 2.51 0.10
CA TYR A 126 -12.29 2.26 -1.29
C TYR A 126 -12.75 3.42 -2.18
N LEU A 127 -11.83 3.98 -2.95
CA LEU A 127 -12.11 4.96 -3.99
C LEU A 127 -12.09 4.26 -5.35
N GLU A 128 -12.80 4.80 -6.34
CA GLU A 128 -12.79 4.26 -7.71
C GLU A 128 -11.36 4.10 -8.29
N ASN A 129 -10.44 4.97 -7.87
CA ASN A 129 -9.06 5.03 -8.34
C ASN A 129 -8.01 4.75 -7.24
N GLY A 130 -8.39 4.21 -6.08
CA GLY A 130 -7.42 3.97 -5.02
C GLY A 130 -8.00 3.63 -3.65
N ILE A 131 -7.19 3.87 -2.63
CA ILE A 131 -7.55 3.62 -1.22
C ILE A 131 -7.42 4.93 -0.44
N GLU A 132 -8.37 5.16 0.46
CA GLU A 132 -8.33 6.22 1.47
C GLU A 132 -8.20 5.60 2.86
N ILE A 133 -7.26 6.12 3.65
CA ILE A 133 -7.16 5.84 5.08
C ILE A 133 -7.77 7.01 5.85
N VAL A 134 -8.80 6.72 6.64
CA VAL A 134 -9.46 7.67 7.52
C VAL A 134 -8.74 7.69 8.86
N ILE A 135 -7.94 8.72 9.08
CA ILE A 135 -7.11 8.91 10.28
C ILE A 135 -7.94 9.64 11.34
N PHE A 136 -8.29 8.97 12.44
CA PHE A 136 -9.11 9.58 13.48
C PHE A 136 -8.33 10.53 14.39
N GLU A 137 -9.08 11.38 15.08
CA GLU A 137 -8.59 12.36 16.05
C GLU A 137 -7.75 11.76 17.17
N LYS A 138 -7.86 10.45 17.45
CA LYS A 138 -7.08 9.75 18.48
C LYS A 138 -5.81 9.10 17.96
N THR A 139 -5.72 8.88 16.64
CA THR A 139 -4.56 8.28 15.99
C THR A 139 -3.29 8.98 16.43
N ARG A 140 -2.28 8.18 16.77
CA ARG A 140 -0.96 8.67 17.17
C ARG A 140 -0.09 8.82 15.94
N ASN A 141 1.12 9.33 16.13
CA ASN A 141 2.14 9.32 15.08
C ASN A 141 2.39 7.87 14.67
N GLN A 142 2.26 7.59 13.37
CA GLN A 142 2.44 6.24 12.84
C GLN A 142 2.84 6.28 11.37
N ILE A 143 3.28 5.12 10.87
CA ILE A 143 3.63 4.95 9.46
C ILE A 143 2.50 4.19 8.78
N PHE A 144 1.88 4.81 7.79
CA PHE A 144 0.97 4.15 6.88
C PHE A 144 1.75 3.52 5.73
N SER A 145 1.45 2.27 5.44
CA SER A 145 2.14 1.49 4.40
C SER A 145 1.17 1.06 3.32
N PHE A 146 1.61 1.16 2.06
CA PHE A 146 0.87 0.67 0.91
C PHE A 146 1.75 -0.27 0.09
N GLY A 147 1.22 -1.43 -0.27
CA GLY A 147 1.82 -2.33 -1.25
C GLY A 147 1.28 -1.96 -2.62
N VAL A 148 2.16 -1.69 -3.58
CA VAL A 148 1.79 -1.47 -4.98
C VAL A 148 2.47 -2.55 -5.80
N SER A 149 1.69 -3.33 -6.54
CA SER A 149 2.23 -4.36 -7.41
C SER A 149 1.56 -4.31 -8.77
N PHE A 150 2.33 -4.53 -9.82
CA PHE A 150 1.80 -4.49 -11.18
C PHE A 150 2.50 -5.49 -12.10
N LEU A 151 1.75 -5.96 -13.10
CA LEU A 151 2.25 -6.83 -14.17
C LEU A 151 1.53 -6.57 -15.49
N GLU A 152 2.25 -6.71 -16.58
CA GLU A 152 1.71 -6.69 -17.95
C GLU A 152 1.38 -8.10 -18.42
N ASN A 153 0.42 -8.24 -19.33
CA ASN A 153 0.01 -9.51 -19.94
C ASN A 153 -0.55 -10.51 -18.91
N VAL A 154 -1.64 -10.11 -18.25
CA VAL A 154 -2.41 -10.92 -17.32
C VAL A 154 -3.02 -12.13 -18.03
N ASN A 155 -3.01 -13.26 -17.36
CA ASN A 155 -3.67 -14.49 -17.74
C ASN A 155 -4.11 -15.25 -16.48
N VAL A 156 -4.85 -16.34 -16.67
CA VAL A 156 -5.42 -17.15 -15.59
C VAL A 156 -4.36 -17.68 -14.61
N GLU A 157 -3.11 -17.89 -15.04
CA GLU A 157 -2.04 -18.38 -14.16
C GLU A 157 -1.44 -17.29 -13.26
N ASN A 158 -1.58 -16.01 -13.63
CA ASN A 158 -0.91 -14.90 -12.95
C ASN A 158 -1.83 -13.79 -12.43
N GLU A 159 -3.14 -13.88 -12.65
CA GLU A 159 -4.13 -12.85 -12.28
C GLU A 159 -4.14 -12.50 -10.79
N VAL A 160 -3.75 -13.44 -9.92
CA VAL A 160 -3.67 -13.25 -8.46
C VAL A 160 -2.32 -12.72 -7.98
N GLN A 161 -1.31 -12.62 -8.85
CA GLN A 161 0.06 -12.34 -8.41
C GLN A 161 0.25 -10.91 -7.90
N THR A 162 -0.44 -9.91 -8.48
CA THR A 162 -0.35 -8.52 -8.03
C THR A 162 -0.89 -8.37 -6.60
N TRP A 163 -2.00 -9.03 -6.30
CA TRP A 163 -2.58 -9.08 -4.96
C TRP A 163 -1.65 -9.79 -3.96
N LEU A 164 -1.17 -10.99 -4.28
CA LEU A 164 -0.22 -11.73 -3.43
C LEU A 164 1.07 -10.94 -3.15
N ALA A 165 1.57 -10.23 -4.16
CA ALA A 165 2.78 -9.43 -4.03
C ALA A 165 2.55 -8.15 -3.20
N ALA A 166 1.39 -7.50 -3.35
CA ALA A 166 1.01 -6.37 -2.52
C ALA A 166 0.88 -6.79 -1.03
N ASP A 167 0.22 -7.91 -0.74
CA ASP A 167 0.16 -8.52 0.60
C ASP A 167 1.56 -8.76 1.16
N TYR A 168 2.41 -9.43 0.37
CA TYR A 168 3.77 -9.74 0.77
C TYR A 168 4.59 -8.49 1.07
N ALA A 169 4.45 -7.44 0.26
CA ALA A 169 5.19 -6.19 0.42
C ALA A 169 4.88 -5.52 1.77
N ILE A 170 3.61 -5.50 2.17
CA ILE A 170 3.16 -4.88 3.41
C ILE A 170 3.60 -5.71 4.62
N ASN A 171 3.54 -7.05 4.51
CA ASN A 171 3.83 -7.98 5.60
C ASN A 171 5.32 -8.40 5.72
N LEU A 172 6.22 -7.83 4.93
CA LEU A 172 7.65 -8.18 4.88
C LEU A 172 8.36 -8.09 6.25
N LYS A 173 8.00 -7.12 7.10
CA LYS A 173 8.63 -6.96 8.43
C LYS A 173 8.20 -8.01 9.44
N GLU A 174 6.92 -8.41 9.43
CA GLU A 174 6.39 -9.40 10.37
C GLU A 174 6.98 -10.80 10.11
N ARG A 175 7.29 -11.11 8.85
CA ARG A 175 7.84 -12.42 8.45
C ARG A 175 9.33 -12.59 8.75
N VAL A 176 10.11 -11.51 8.82
CA VAL A 176 11.53 -11.59 9.21
C VAL A 176 11.69 -11.91 10.70
N ASN A 177 10.81 -11.37 11.54
CA ASN A 177 10.86 -11.61 12.99
C ASN A 177 10.37 -13.02 13.38
N LYS A 178 9.47 -13.64 12.59
CA LYS A 178 9.01 -15.03 12.83
C LYS A 178 10.04 -16.10 12.44
N CYS A 179 11.02 -15.79 11.59
CA CYS A 179 12.08 -16.73 11.21
C CYS A 179 13.30 -16.70 12.16
N GLN A 180 13.23 -15.94 13.26
CA GLN A 180 14.32 -15.81 14.25
C GLN A 180 13.96 -16.37 15.64
N ASN A 181 12.79 -17.00 15.79
CA ASN A 181 12.37 -17.68 17.01
C ASN A 181 12.20 -19.18 16.78
#